data_AF-A0A0D7A3K5-F1
#
_entry.id   AF-A0A0D7A3K5-F1
#
_cell.length_a   1.000
_cell.length_b   1.000
_cell.length_c   1.000
_cell.angle_alpha   90.00
_cell.angle_beta   90.00
_cell.angle_gamma   90.00
#
_symmetry.space_group_name_H-M   'P 1'
#
loop_
_entity.id
_entity.type
_entity.pdbx_description
1 polymer ?
#
loop_
_entity_poly.entity_id
_entity_poly.type
_entity_poly.pdbx_seq_one_letter_code
_entity_poly.pdbx_strand_id
1 'polypeptide(L)'
;MRESNFAFPAQNKACVCISNQLYDRRALDTSSSLPLHNSLQHLTYLTSTSPRIREIMTMDGGLERLVSILHDFCICPPQPENPTQFYGLLPVSPLPSASKASARTPTLNPAVFDKQAAHRFSLAFQSLVNIGVRGS
;
A
#
# COMPACT_ATOMS: atom_id res chain seq x y z
N MET A 1 -14.55 -15.69 -10.17
CA MET A 1 -14.57 -14.23 -10.41
C MET A 1 -13.20 -13.71 -10.05
N ARG A 2 -12.46 -13.15 -11.02
CA ARG A 2 -11.12 -12.60 -10.77
C ARG A 2 -11.33 -11.28 -10.03
N GLU A 3 -10.85 -11.15 -8.80
CA GLU A 3 -10.96 -9.87 -8.08
C GLU A 3 -10.38 -8.76 -8.95
N SER A 4 -11.18 -7.72 -9.19
CA SER A 4 -10.78 -6.57 -9.99
C SER A 4 -9.70 -5.82 -9.22
N ASN A 5 -8.44 -6.12 -9.50
CA ASN A 5 -7.33 -5.36 -8.94
C ASN A 5 -7.54 -3.88 -9.27
N PHE A 6 -7.63 -3.02 -8.24
CA PHE A 6 -7.75 -1.57 -8.39
C PHE A 6 -6.42 -0.93 -8.81
N ALA A 7 -5.81 -1.44 -9.88
CA ALA A 7 -4.56 -0.94 -10.47
C ALA A 7 -4.69 -0.85 -11.99
N PHE A 8 -4.03 0.15 -12.58
CA PHE A 8 -3.75 0.23 -14.01
C PHE A 8 -2.28 -0.14 -14.24
N PRO A 9 -1.97 -1.42 -14.56
CA PRO A 9 -0.59 -1.89 -14.70
C PRO A 9 0.19 -1.13 -15.78
N ALA A 10 -0.47 -0.78 -16.89
CA ALA A 10 0.15 -0.03 -17.99
C ALA A 10 0.69 1.34 -17.57
N GLN A 11 0.13 1.95 -16.51
CA GLN A 11 0.54 3.25 -16.01
C GLN A 11 1.23 3.18 -14.64
N ASN A 12 1.39 1.98 -14.06
CA ASN A 12 1.92 1.78 -12.71
C ASN A 12 1.21 2.64 -11.64
N LYS A 13 -0.10 2.87 -11.83
CA LYS A 13 -0.94 3.68 -10.95
C LYS A 13 -2.09 2.86 -10.39
N ALA A 14 -2.61 3.31 -9.25
CA ALA A 14 -3.88 2.79 -8.76
C ALA A 14 -5.00 3.17 -9.75
N CYS A 15 -6.08 2.39 -9.77
CA CYS A 15 -7.25 2.65 -10.61
C CYS A 15 -7.83 4.04 -10.34
N VAL A 16 -7.70 4.51 -9.10
CA VAL A 16 -8.04 5.86 -8.68
C VAL A 16 -6.80 6.46 -8.01
N CYS A 17 -6.41 7.67 -8.42
CA CYS A 17 -5.27 8.37 -7.85
C CYS A 17 -5.72 9.32 -6.74
N ILE A 18 -4.94 9.39 -5.66
CA ILE A 18 -5.20 10.33 -4.56
C ILE A 18 -4.58 11.69 -4.92
N SER A 19 -5.36 12.76 -4.82
CA SER A 19 -4.93 14.15 -5.00
C SER A 19 -5.58 15.06 -3.94
N ASN A 20 -5.13 16.31 -3.86
CA ASN A 20 -5.68 17.28 -2.91
C ASN A 20 -7.19 17.54 -3.08
N GLN A 21 -7.72 17.33 -4.28
CA GLN A 21 -9.14 17.54 -4.58
C GLN A 21 -9.95 16.25 -4.57
N LEU A 22 -9.29 15.09 -4.63
CA LEU A 22 -9.93 13.80 -4.80
C LEU A 22 -9.22 12.76 -3.94
N TYR A 23 -9.91 12.33 -2.88
CA TYR A 23 -9.55 11.14 -2.12
C TYR A 23 -10.59 10.05 -2.38
N ASP A 24 -10.09 8.86 -2.66
CA ASP A 24 -10.91 7.67 -2.88
C ASP A 24 -10.21 6.48 -2.22
N ARG A 25 -10.90 5.84 -1.29
CA ARG A 25 -10.43 4.67 -0.54
C ARG A 25 -9.91 3.55 -1.44
N ARG A 26 -10.49 3.37 -2.63
CA ARG A 26 -10.09 2.30 -3.58
C ARG A 26 -8.63 2.40 -3.99
N ALA A 27 -8.01 3.58 -3.87
CA ALA A 27 -6.59 3.78 -4.10
C ALA A 27 -5.69 3.04 -3.07
N LEU A 28 -6.23 2.72 -1.88
CA LEU A 28 -5.60 1.96 -0.81
C LEU A 28 -5.95 0.46 -0.85
N ASP A 29 -7.01 0.09 -1.56
CA ASP A 29 -7.45 -1.30 -1.75
C ASP A 29 -6.73 -2.01 -2.92
N THR A 30 -5.72 -1.36 -3.52
CA THR A 30 -4.92 -1.97 -4.57
C THR A 30 -4.03 -3.09 -4.01
N SER A 31 -4.03 -4.24 -4.69
CA SER A 31 -3.21 -5.42 -4.35
C SER A 31 -1.77 -5.31 -4.88
N SER A 32 -1.51 -4.35 -5.77
CA SER A 32 -0.21 -4.18 -6.41
C SER A 32 0.70 -3.28 -5.58
N SER A 33 1.94 -3.72 -5.36
CA SER A 33 2.90 -3.09 -4.46
C SER A 33 3.30 -1.67 -4.89
N LEU A 34 3.52 -1.44 -6.18
CA LEU A 34 3.96 -0.16 -6.74
C LEU A 34 2.84 0.90 -6.78
N PRO A 35 1.63 0.61 -7.31
CA PRO A 35 0.46 1.47 -7.15
C PRO A 35 0.17 1.87 -5.70
N LEU A 36 0.23 0.92 -4.76
CA LEU A 36 0.01 1.20 -3.34
C LEU A 36 1.06 2.17 -2.77
N HIS A 37 2.33 1.98 -3.13
CA HIS A 37 3.41 2.88 -2.74
C HIS A 37 3.14 4.31 -3.20
N ASN A 38 2.75 4.49 -4.47
CA ASN A 38 2.42 5.80 -5.01
C ASN A 38 1.24 6.45 -4.27
N SER A 39 0.16 5.69 -4.00
CA SER A 39 -0.98 6.18 -3.23
C SER A 39 -0.56 6.65 -1.84
N LEU A 40 0.23 5.86 -1.11
CA LEU A 40 0.70 6.19 0.24
C LEU A 40 1.63 7.41 0.27
N GLN A 41 2.46 7.57 -0.77
CA GLN A 41 3.35 8.72 -0.91
C GLN A 41 2.55 10.03 -0.99
N HIS A 42 1.52 10.07 -1.85
CA HIS A 42 0.63 11.23 -1.97
C HIS A 42 -0.22 11.42 -0.70
N LEU A 43 -0.70 10.33 -0.10
CA LEU A 43 -1.51 10.37 1.10
C LEU A 43 -0.75 10.94 2.30
N THR A 44 0.53 10.63 2.44
CA THR A 44 1.37 11.15 3.54
C THR A 44 1.43 12.68 3.52
N TYR A 45 1.55 13.26 2.34
CA TYR A 45 1.51 14.71 2.17
C TYR A 45 0.12 15.29 2.48
N LEU A 46 -0.94 14.66 1.98
CA LEU A 46 -2.32 15.15 2.14
C LEU A 46 -2.82 15.04 3.58
N THR A 47 -2.49 13.96 4.30
CA THR A 47 -2.83 13.80 5.72
C THR A 47 -2.12 14.84 6.58
N SER A 48 -0.91 15.26 6.18
CA SER A 48 -0.22 16.37 6.82
C SER A 48 -0.91 17.70 6.55
N THR A 49 -1.23 18.03 5.30
CA THR A 49 -1.66 19.39 4.92
C THR A 49 -3.17 19.64 5.01
N SER A 50 -4.02 18.62 4.84
CA SER A 50 -5.46 18.80 4.66
C SER A 50 -6.29 18.20 5.82
N PRO A 51 -6.96 19.02 6.65
CA PRO A 51 -7.86 18.52 7.70
C PRO A 51 -9.05 17.75 7.13
N ARG A 52 -9.61 18.23 6.00
CA ARG A 52 -10.73 17.57 5.31
C ARG A 52 -10.40 16.13 4.93
N ILE A 53 -9.18 15.86 4.47
CA ILE A 53 -8.77 14.49 4.13
C ILE A 53 -8.70 13.62 5.38
N ARG A 54 -8.19 14.14 6.49
CA ARG A 54 -8.16 13.41 7.77
C ARG A 54 -9.57 13.05 8.25
N GLU A 55 -10.52 13.97 8.13
CA GLU A 55 -11.93 13.72 8.47
C GLU A 55 -12.59 12.67 7.56
N ILE A 56 -12.35 12.73 6.25
CA ILE A 56 -12.89 11.71 5.34
C ILE A 56 -12.34 10.32 5.72
N MET A 57 -11.05 10.22 6.00
CA MET A 57 -10.39 8.97 6.38
C MET A 57 -10.88 8.35 7.69
N THR A 58 -11.40 9.16 8.61
CA THR A 58 -11.98 8.65 9.87
C THR A 58 -13.41 8.15 9.67
N MET A 59 -14.10 8.59 8.63
CA MET A 59 -15.50 8.23 8.36
C MET A 59 -15.66 7.09 7.35
N ASP A 60 -14.73 6.92 6.41
CA ASP A 60 -14.90 6.01 5.27
C ASP A 60 -14.24 4.63 5.44
N GLY A 61 -13.63 4.38 6.59
CA GLY A 61 -12.90 3.14 6.89
C GLY A 61 -11.46 3.10 6.37
N GLY A 62 -10.91 4.23 5.91
CA GLY A 62 -9.54 4.35 5.43
C GLY A 62 -8.49 4.11 6.52
N LEU A 63 -8.81 4.43 7.79
CA LEU A 63 -7.98 4.12 8.95
C LEU A 63 -7.77 2.62 9.14
N GLU A 64 -8.84 1.84 9.10
CA GLU A 64 -8.83 0.39 9.23
C GLU A 64 -8.00 -0.23 8.11
N ARG A 65 -8.08 0.33 6.90
CA ARG A 65 -7.24 -0.10 5.79
C ARG A 65 -5.76 0.20 6.04
N LEU A 66 -5.41 1.39 6.55
CA LEU A 66 -4.03 1.70 6.94
C LEU A 66 -3.51 0.74 8.02
N VAL A 67 -4.31 0.46 9.05
CA VAL A 67 -3.96 -0.47 10.12
C VAL A 67 -3.79 -1.89 9.58
N SER A 68 -4.66 -2.33 8.68
CA SER A 68 -4.54 -3.62 7.99
C SER A 68 -3.22 -3.71 7.20
N ILE A 69 -2.81 -2.67 6.48
CA ILE A 69 -1.52 -2.64 5.76
C ILE A 69 -0.34 -2.78 6.73
N LEU A 70 -0.38 -2.08 7.87
CA LEU A 70 0.67 -2.17 8.90
C LEU A 70 0.72 -3.58 9.52
N HIS A 71 -0.45 -4.12 9.84
CA HIS A 71 -0.61 -5.45 10.41
C HIS A 71 -0.11 -6.55 9.46
N ASP A 72 -0.46 -6.46 8.18
CA ASP A 72 -0.02 -7.41 7.15
C ASP A 72 1.51 -7.46 7.04
N PHE A 73 2.17 -6.30 7.16
CA PHE A 73 3.64 -6.21 7.19
C PHE A 73 4.23 -6.83 8.45
N CYS A 74 3.60 -6.68 9.62
CA CYS A 74 4.08 -7.26 10.87
C CYS A 74 3.91 -8.78 10.94
N ILE A 75 2.79 -9.32 10.44
CA ILE A 75 2.50 -10.76 10.48
C ILE A 75 3.24 -11.52 9.38
N CYS A 76 3.27 -10.98 8.17
CA CYS A 76 4.05 -11.55 7.09
C CYS A 76 4.82 -10.46 6.33
N PRO A 77 5.97 -10.06 6.87
CA PRO A 77 6.87 -9.19 6.13
C PRO A 77 7.25 -9.87 4.82
N PRO A 78 7.09 -9.20 3.67
CA PRO A 78 7.41 -9.79 2.40
C PRO A 78 8.91 -10.08 2.34
N GLN A 79 9.25 -11.23 1.76
CA GLN A 79 10.64 -11.58 1.47
C GLN A 79 11.26 -10.49 0.58
N PRO A 80 12.60 -10.31 0.62
CA PRO A 80 13.29 -9.36 -0.25
C PRO A 80 12.96 -9.63 -1.72
N GLU A 81 12.06 -8.83 -2.30
CA GLU A 81 11.72 -8.92 -3.72
C GLU A 81 12.85 -8.28 -4.54
N ASN A 82 13.14 -8.82 -5.72
CA ASN A 82 14.13 -8.17 -6.58
C ASN A 82 13.57 -6.79 -7.02
N PRO A 83 14.36 -5.70 -6.94
CA PRO A 83 13.89 -4.37 -7.33
C PRO A 83 13.41 -4.34 -8.79
N THR A 84 14.03 -5.15 -9.64
CA THR A 84 13.66 -5.34 -11.04
C THR A 84 12.26 -5.95 -11.22
N GLN A 85 11.79 -6.77 -10.27
CA GLN A 85 10.43 -7.31 -10.24
C GLN A 85 9.42 -6.26 -9.76
N PHE A 86 9.79 -5.45 -8.75
CA PHE A 86 8.96 -4.36 -8.25
C PHE A 86 8.65 -3.30 -9.31
N TYR A 87 9.64 -2.94 -10.14
CA TYR A 87 9.45 -1.99 -11.23
C TYR A 87 8.93 -2.61 -12.54
N GLY A 88 8.66 -3.92 -12.57
CA GLY A 88 8.17 -4.60 -13.76
C GLY A 88 9.17 -4.64 -14.92
N LEU A 89 10.47 -4.59 -14.63
CA LEU A 89 11.56 -4.57 -15.63
C LEU A 89 11.97 -5.99 -16.09
N LEU A 90 11.42 -7.04 -15.49
CA LEU A 90 11.56 -8.42 -15.95
C LEU A 90 10.36 -8.81 -16.82
N PRO A 91 10.58 -9.50 -17.97
CA PRO A 91 9.48 -10.04 -18.75
C PRO A 91 8.68 -11.04 -17.91
N VAL A 92 7.36 -10.88 -17.92
CA VAL A 92 6.40 -11.82 -17.33
C VAL A 92 6.54 -13.15 -18.07
N SER A 93 7.34 -14.06 -17.53
CA SER A 93 7.42 -15.43 -18.03
C SER A 93 6.08 -16.14 -17.78
N PRO A 94 5.48 -16.80 -18.78
CA PRO A 94 4.23 -17.54 -18.61
C PRO A 94 4.50 -18.89 -17.91
N LEU A 95 4.67 -18.86 -16.59
CA LEU A 95 4.57 -20.03 -15.70
C LEU A 95 3.97 -19.56 -14.36
N PRO A 96 3.18 -20.38 -13.65
CA PRO A 96 2.02 -19.94 -12.89
C PRO A 96 2.47 -19.23 -11.60
N SER A 97 2.67 -17.92 -11.65
CA SER A 97 2.89 -17.11 -10.45
C SER A 97 1.58 -16.81 -9.69
N ALA A 98 0.44 -17.29 -10.21
CA ALA A 98 -0.84 -17.29 -9.52
C ALA A 98 -0.88 -18.21 -8.26
N SER A 99 0.18 -19.00 -8.00
CA SER A 99 0.20 -19.96 -6.88
C SER A 99 1.35 -19.80 -5.89
N LYS A 100 2.00 -18.63 -5.79
CA LYS A 100 2.80 -18.31 -4.59
C LYS A 100 2.19 -17.19 -3.73
N ALA A 101 0.91 -17.36 -3.43
CA ALA A 101 0.51 -17.41 -2.03
C ALA A 101 1.10 -18.68 -1.37
N SER A 102 2.43 -18.87 -1.49
CA SER A 102 3.16 -19.93 -0.82
C SER A 102 3.04 -19.57 0.63
N ALA A 103 2.15 -20.27 1.33
CA ALA A 103 1.88 -20.18 2.77
C ALA A 103 2.90 -19.26 3.45
N ARG A 104 2.55 -17.97 3.46
CA ARG A 104 3.37 -16.89 4.00
C ARG A 104 3.58 -17.27 5.46
N THR A 105 4.71 -17.92 5.79
CA THR A 105 4.97 -18.36 7.15
C THR A 105 4.95 -17.10 8.00
N PRO A 106 4.02 -16.98 8.96
CA PRO A 106 3.94 -15.82 9.81
C PRO A 106 5.22 -15.76 10.64
N THR A 107 6.18 -14.96 10.20
CA THR A 107 7.44 -14.75 10.90
C THR A 107 7.38 -13.36 11.50
N LEU A 108 7.16 -13.32 12.80
CA LEU A 108 7.22 -12.09 13.58
C LEU A 108 8.68 -11.58 13.55
N ASN A 109 8.91 -10.44 12.92
CA ASN A 109 10.20 -9.73 12.90
C ASN A 109 11.39 -10.48 12.23
N PRO A 110 11.46 -10.53 10.89
CA PRO A 110 12.56 -11.16 10.16
C PRO A 110 13.85 -10.33 10.25
N ALA A 111 14.99 -11.00 10.37
CA ALA A 111 16.31 -10.35 10.37
C ALA A 111 16.65 -9.66 9.03
N VAL A 112 16.00 -10.07 7.95
CA VAL A 112 16.16 -9.49 6.60
C VAL A 112 14.78 -9.16 6.07
N PHE A 113 14.53 -7.89 5.75
CA PHE A 113 13.26 -7.39 5.26
C PHE A 113 13.44 -6.62 3.95
N ASP A 114 12.40 -6.64 3.11
CA ASP A 114 12.36 -5.82 1.89
C ASP A 114 12.35 -4.32 2.23
N LYS A 115 13.32 -3.58 1.70
CA LYS A 115 13.44 -2.13 1.90
C LYS A 115 12.21 -1.38 1.37
N GLN A 116 11.63 -1.83 0.25
CA GLN A 116 10.47 -1.18 -0.35
C GLN A 116 9.19 -1.43 0.46
N ALA A 117 9.03 -2.63 1.00
CA ALA A 117 7.98 -2.95 1.96
C ALA A 117 8.11 -2.16 3.26
N ALA A 118 9.32 -2.04 3.82
CA ALA A 118 9.56 -1.21 4.98
C ALA A 118 9.24 0.27 4.70
N HIS A 119 9.56 0.78 3.52
CA HIS A 119 9.21 2.15 3.15
C HIS A 119 7.68 2.34 3.06
N ARG A 120 6.94 1.37 2.49
CA ARG A 120 5.47 1.40 2.49
C ARG A 120 4.89 1.40 3.90
N PHE A 121 5.44 0.56 4.79
CA PHE A 121 5.08 0.55 6.21
C PHE A 121 5.28 1.94 6.83
N SER A 122 6.45 2.55 6.64
CA SER A 122 6.74 3.89 7.17
C SER A 122 5.78 4.96 6.65
N LEU A 123 5.43 4.95 5.36
CA LEU A 123 4.46 5.90 4.78
C LEU A 123 3.05 5.70 5.35
N ALA A 124 2.60 4.45 5.48
CA ALA A 124 1.30 4.14 6.07
C ALA A 124 1.24 4.55 7.55
N PHE A 125 2.30 4.27 8.31
CA PHE A 125 2.42 4.66 9.71
C PHE A 125 2.44 6.17 9.86
N GLN A 126 3.24 6.87 9.05
CA GLN A 126 3.27 8.33 9.07
C GLN A 126 1.90 8.95 8.75
N SER A 127 1.19 8.39 7.76
CA SER A 127 -0.17 8.84 7.42
C SER A 127 -1.14 8.65 8.59
N LEU A 128 -1.05 7.52 9.30
CA LEU A 128 -1.85 7.23 10.49
C LEU A 128 -1.56 8.23 11.62
N VAL A 129 -0.27 8.47 11.90
CA VAL A 129 0.16 9.44 12.93
C VAL A 129 -0.28 10.85 12.58
N ASN A 130 -0.19 11.25 11.31
CA ASN A 130 -0.67 12.55 10.86
C ASN A 130 -2.18 12.73 11.14
N ILE A 131 -2.97 11.67 10.99
CA ILE A 131 -4.41 11.70 11.31
C ILE A 131 -4.63 11.90 12.81
N GLY A 132 -3.92 11.13 13.65
CA GLY A 132 -4.11 11.17 15.11
C GLY A 132 -3.54 12.41 15.81
N VAL A 133 -2.42 12.96 15.34
CA VAL A 133 -1.70 14.04 16.06
C VAL A 133 -2.13 15.44 15.60
N ARG A 134 -2.55 15.62 14.34
CA ARG A 134 -2.91 16.96 13.83
C ARG A 134 -4.36 17.39 14.10
N GLY A 135 -5.21 16.53 14.65
CA GLY A 135 -6.62 16.86 14.92
C GLY A 135 -7.45 17.17 13.66
N SER A 136 -8.78 17.12 13.81
CA SER A 136 -9.76 17.68 12.87
C SER A 136 -9.73 19.20 13.00
#